data_AF-A0A7X5QHL6-F1
#
_entry.id   AF-A0A7X5QHL6-F1
#
_cell.length_a   1.000
_cell.length_b   1.000
_cell.length_c   1.000
_cell.angle_alpha   90.00
_cell.angle_beta   90.00
_cell.angle_gamma   90.00
#
_symmetry.space_group_name_H-M   'P 1'
#
loop_
_entity.id
_entity.type
_entity.pdbx_description
1 polymer ?
#
loop_
_entity_poly.entity_id
_entity_poly.type
_entity_poly.pdbx_seq_one_letter_code
_entity_poly.pdbx_strand_id
1 'polypeptide(L)'
;MTKQSKIHNVEIIPNHETKGYIFIQAYDKGIDFITKCAQERDNATIILYLRMIKDMDKETGALMVDVSTLISQTGLSKSAVYRSIKTLKDSGMIRSRYSKVYEINPDGFWKGKRELRDTALFFAESNRARNVKYRLNPASVSTDSFTVPATFEEET
;
A
#
# COMPACT_ATOMS: atom_id res chain seq x y z
N MET A 1 -21.41 -22.87 -37.17
CA MET A 1 -20.22 -22.57 -36.31
C MET A 1 -19.13 -22.14 -37.28
N THR A 2 -18.45 -20.98 -37.19
CA THR A 2 -18.03 -20.21 -36.03
C THR A 2 -17.78 -18.76 -36.48
N LYS A 3 -18.28 -17.75 -35.75
CA LYS A 3 -18.02 -16.33 -36.04
C LYS A 3 -16.53 -16.03 -35.80
N GLN A 4 -15.80 -15.59 -36.82
CA GLN A 4 -14.47 -15.00 -36.64
C GLN A 4 -14.64 -13.62 -36.01
N SER A 5 -14.23 -13.50 -34.75
CA SER A 5 -14.08 -12.23 -34.05
C SER A 5 -12.96 -11.42 -34.69
N LYS A 6 -13.26 -10.21 -35.19
CA LYS A 6 -12.25 -9.21 -35.56
C LYS A 6 -11.59 -8.73 -34.26
N ILE A 7 -10.48 -9.36 -33.90
CA ILE A 7 -9.58 -8.82 -32.88
C ILE A 7 -8.99 -7.54 -33.49
N HIS A 8 -9.36 -6.38 -32.97
CA HIS A 8 -8.67 -5.15 -33.29
C HIS A 8 -7.20 -5.35 -32.94
N ASN A 9 -6.30 -5.09 -33.90
CA ASN A 9 -4.87 -5.05 -33.65
C ASN A 9 -4.63 -4.01 -32.55
N VAL A 10 -4.50 -4.47 -31.31
CA VAL A 10 -4.00 -3.64 -30.21
C VAL A 10 -2.54 -3.44 -30.56
N GLU A 11 -2.20 -2.22 -30.95
CA GLU A 11 -0.82 -1.81 -31.11
C GLU A 11 -0.17 -1.93 -29.72
N ILE A 12 0.54 -3.03 -29.51
CA ILE A 12 1.35 -3.21 -28.32
C ILE A 12 2.48 -2.21 -28.48
N ILE A 13 2.31 -1.03 -27.88
CA ILE A 13 3.36 -0.01 -27.84
C ILE A 13 4.58 -0.71 -27.23
N PRO A 14 5.68 -0.88 -27.98
CA PRO A 14 6.85 -1.56 -27.48
C PRO A 14 7.28 -0.82 -26.22
N ASN A 15 7.32 -1.55 -25.11
CA ASN A 15 7.81 -1.02 -23.86
C ASN A 15 9.23 -0.57 -24.16
N HIS A 16 9.46 0.75 -24.26
CA HIS A 16 10.79 1.31 -24.47
C HIS A 16 11.74 0.60 -23.50
N GLU A 17 12.96 0.28 -23.93
CA GLU A 17 13.99 -0.30 -23.05
C GLU A 17 14.21 0.64 -21.85
N THR A 18 13.42 0.46 -20.80
CA THR A 18 13.27 1.44 -19.74
C THR A 18 13.90 0.83 -18.50
N LYS A 19 14.99 1.44 -18.06
CA LYS A 19 15.50 1.31 -16.69
C LYS A 19 14.29 1.39 -15.77
N GLY A 20 13.85 0.25 -15.21
CA GLY A 20 12.50 0.09 -14.66
C GLY A 20 12.07 1.26 -13.80
N TYR A 21 11.15 2.08 -14.31
CA TYR A 21 10.65 3.25 -13.60
C TYR A 21 9.85 2.81 -12.38
N ILE A 22 9.99 3.55 -11.29
CA ILE A 22 9.14 3.37 -10.10
C ILE A 22 7.78 3.97 -10.45
N PHE A 23 6.77 3.12 -10.61
CA PHE A 23 5.38 3.53 -10.81
C PHE A 23 4.55 3.22 -9.56
N ILE A 24 3.40 3.87 -9.46
CA ILE A 24 2.33 3.49 -8.54
C ILE A 24 1.23 2.86 -9.38
N GLN A 25 0.95 1.58 -9.12
CA GLN A 25 -0.17 0.86 -9.71
C GLN A 25 -1.39 1.00 -8.78
N ALA A 26 -2.48 1.50 -9.33
CA ALA A 26 -3.76 1.56 -8.65
C ALA A 26 -4.64 0.38 -9.08
N TYR A 27 -5.41 -0.16 -8.15
CA TYR A 27 -6.38 -1.22 -8.36
C TYR A 27 -7.77 -0.71 -8.00
N ASP A 28 -8.81 -1.36 -8.53
CA ASP A 28 -10.22 -0.96 -8.36
C ASP A 28 -10.58 -0.73 -6.90
N LYS A 29 -10.18 -1.63 -5.98
CA LYS A 29 -10.45 -1.50 -4.55
C LYS A 29 -9.96 -0.17 -3.95
N GLY A 30 -8.78 0.29 -4.36
CA GLY A 30 -8.20 1.54 -3.89
C GLY A 30 -8.89 2.76 -4.50
N ILE A 31 -9.21 2.68 -5.81
CA ILE A 31 -9.93 3.74 -6.53
C ILE A 31 -11.37 3.87 -6.02
N ASP A 32 -12.06 2.76 -5.79
CA ASP A 32 -13.42 2.72 -5.24
C ASP A 32 -13.45 3.31 -3.83
N PHE A 33 -12.45 3.01 -3.00
CA PHE A 33 -12.31 3.61 -1.68
C PHE A 33 -12.16 5.13 -1.74
N ILE A 34 -11.27 5.64 -2.61
CA ILE A 34 -11.09 7.09 -2.78
C ILE A 34 -12.38 7.73 -3.30
N THR A 35 -13.04 7.09 -4.26
CA THR A 35 -14.32 7.54 -4.82
C THR A 35 -15.38 7.64 -3.73
N LYS A 36 -15.49 6.63 -2.87
CA LYS A 36 -16.41 6.62 -1.73
C LYS A 36 -16.11 7.77 -0.75
N CYS A 37 -14.84 7.95 -0.35
CA CYS A 37 -14.47 9.07 0.52
C CYS A 37 -14.81 10.43 -0.12
N ALA A 38 -14.66 10.57 -1.44
CA ALA A 38 -14.99 11.80 -2.15
C ALA A 38 -16.49 12.08 -2.13
N GLN A 39 -17.32 11.04 -2.31
CA GLN A 39 -18.79 11.14 -2.19
C GLN A 39 -19.22 11.53 -0.77
N GLU A 40 -18.54 10.99 0.24
CA GLU A 40 -18.77 11.31 1.67
C GLU A 40 -18.13 12.64 2.10
N ARG A 41 -17.44 13.34 1.20
CA ARG A 41 -16.68 14.58 1.45
C ARG A 41 -15.58 14.43 2.52
N ASP A 42 -15.05 13.22 2.69
CA ASP A 42 -13.93 12.93 3.60
C ASP A 42 -12.58 13.22 2.94
N ASN A 43 -12.34 14.51 2.68
CA ASN A 43 -11.11 14.97 2.03
C ASN A 43 -9.86 14.68 2.87
N ALA A 44 -9.97 14.67 4.20
CA ALA A 44 -8.85 14.40 5.10
C ALA A 44 -8.31 12.97 4.89
N THR A 45 -9.21 12.00 4.79
CA THR A 45 -8.82 10.60 4.56
C THR A 45 -8.20 10.40 3.19
N ILE A 46 -8.72 11.07 2.15
CA ILE A 46 -8.13 11.03 0.79
C ILE A 46 -6.72 11.61 0.80
N ILE A 47 -6.54 12.81 1.37
CA ILE A 47 -5.24 13.49 1.42
C ILE A 47 -4.21 12.63 2.16
N LEU A 48 -4.59 12.09 3.32
CA LEU A 48 -3.71 11.24 4.11
C LEU A 48 -3.34 9.98 3.35
N TYR A 49 -4.31 9.29 2.75
CA TYR A 49 -4.06 8.02 2.08
C TYR A 49 -3.16 8.19 0.87
N LEU A 50 -3.42 9.18 0.02
CA LEU A 50 -2.58 9.50 -1.12
C LEU A 50 -1.16 9.89 -0.70
N ARG A 51 -1.01 10.61 0.42
CA ARG A 51 0.32 10.90 0.98
C ARG A 51 1.05 9.63 1.38
N MET A 52 0.39 8.73 2.11
CA MET A 52 0.98 7.45 2.53
C MET A 52 1.37 6.58 1.33
N ILE A 53 0.56 6.51 0.28
CA ILE A 53 0.86 5.78 -0.95
C ILE A 53 2.10 6.36 -1.65
N LYS A 54 2.23 7.69 -1.70
CA LYS A 54 3.40 8.36 -2.29
C LYS A 54 4.69 8.04 -1.53
N ASP A 55 4.61 7.94 -0.21
CA ASP A 55 5.77 7.71 0.66
C ASP A 55 6.06 6.22 0.90
N MET A 56 5.20 5.33 0.40
CA MET A 56 5.38 3.88 0.48
C MET A 56 6.74 3.44 -0.08
N ASP A 57 7.37 2.50 0.61
CA ASP A 57 8.60 1.87 0.12
C ASP A 57 8.32 1.04 -1.15
N LYS A 58 9.24 1.14 -2.12
CA LYS A 58 9.08 0.57 -3.46
C LYS A 58 9.32 -0.94 -3.53
N GLU A 59 9.89 -1.54 -2.48
CA GLU A 59 10.27 -2.96 -2.44
C GLU A 59 9.31 -3.76 -1.57
N THR A 60 8.89 -3.17 -0.46
CA THR A 60 8.07 -3.84 0.55
C THR A 60 6.59 -3.44 0.52
N GLY A 61 6.25 -2.26 -0.02
CA GLY A 61 4.89 -1.73 0.11
C GLY A 61 4.53 -1.26 1.53
N ALA A 62 5.52 -1.20 2.43
CA ALA A 62 5.34 -0.72 3.80
C ALA A 62 5.69 0.78 3.93
N LEU A 63 5.22 1.39 5.02
CA LEU A 63 5.48 2.77 5.38
C LEU A 63 5.74 2.87 6.90
N MET A 64 6.95 3.28 7.28
CA MET A 64 7.28 3.63 8.66
C MET A 64 7.26 5.15 8.79
N VAL A 65 6.28 5.69 9.53
CA VAL A 65 6.09 7.13 9.67
C VAL A 65 5.34 7.45 10.96
N ASP A 66 5.81 8.44 11.70
CA ASP A 66 5.12 8.94 12.88
C ASP A 66 3.96 9.90 12.53
N VAL A 67 3.03 10.07 13.47
CA VAL A 67 1.84 10.91 13.26
C VAL A 67 2.20 12.39 13.11
N SER A 68 3.25 12.89 13.78
CA SER A 68 3.70 14.28 13.62
C SER A 68 4.21 14.55 12.20
N THR A 69 4.94 13.60 11.60
CA THR A 69 5.38 13.68 10.21
C THR A 69 4.19 13.68 9.26
N LEU A 70 3.20 12.81 9.48
CA LEU A 70 1.95 12.82 8.68
C LEU A 70 1.21 14.16 8.77
N ILE A 71 1.09 14.73 9.97
CA ILE A 71 0.49 16.06 10.20
C ILE A 71 1.26 17.13 9.41
N SER A 72 2.58 17.16 9.56
CA SER A 72 3.46 18.14 8.90
C SER A 72 3.35 18.08 7.37
N GLN A 73 3.37 16.87 6.81
CA GLN A 73 3.35 16.66 5.36
C GLN A 73 1.98 16.86 4.71
N THR A 74 0.90 16.70 5.48
CA THR A 74 -0.47 16.83 4.95
C THR A 74 -1.15 18.15 5.32
N GLY A 75 -0.63 18.87 6.33
CA GLY A 75 -1.28 20.05 6.90
C GLY A 75 -2.57 19.75 7.66
N LEU A 76 -2.91 18.48 7.86
CA LEU A 76 -4.13 18.07 8.56
C LEU A 76 -3.98 18.25 10.07
N SER A 77 -5.07 18.61 10.75
CA SER A 77 -5.08 18.63 12.21
C SER A 77 -4.82 17.23 12.78
N LYS A 78 -4.27 17.17 14.01
CA LYS A 78 -4.03 15.92 14.73
C LYS A 78 -5.29 15.05 14.80
N SER A 79 -6.45 15.64 15.13
CA SER A 79 -7.71 14.89 15.23
C SER A 79 -8.19 14.35 13.88
N ALA A 80 -7.98 15.08 12.78
CA ALA A 80 -8.27 14.61 11.44
C ALA A 80 -7.39 13.42 11.06
N VAL A 81 -6.07 13.49 11.31
CA VAL A 81 -5.14 12.38 11.03
C VAL A 81 -5.55 11.11 11.78
N TYR A 82 -5.85 11.20 13.08
CA TYR A 82 -6.29 10.03 13.85
C TYR A 82 -7.60 9.43 13.34
N ARG A 83 -8.58 10.25 12.99
CA ARG A 83 -9.85 9.78 12.40
C ARG A 83 -9.61 9.10 11.05
N SER A 84 -8.81 9.71 10.18
CA SER A 84 -8.48 9.13 8.86
C SER A 84 -7.71 7.82 8.97
N ILE A 85 -6.73 7.72 9.90
CA ILE A 85 -6.05 6.44 10.18
C ILE A 85 -7.05 5.38 10.60
N LYS A 86 -8.03 5.73 11.45
CA LYS A 86 -9.08 4.79 11.86
C LYS A 86 -9.93 4.35 10.66
N THR A 87 -10.42 5.29 9.84
CA THR A 87 -11.19 4.99 8.62
C THR A 87 -10.43 4.07 7.67
N LEU A 88 -9.13 4.32 7.46
CA LEU A 88 -8.28 3.50 6.61
C LEU A 88 -8.06 2.08 7.16
N LYS A 89 -7.94 1.94 8.49
CA LYS A 89 -7.84 0.63 9.14
C LYS A 89 -9.16 -0.15 9.03
N ASP A 90 -10.28 0.50 9.33
CA ASP A 90 -11.61 -0.12 9.33
C ASP A 90 -12.03 -0.56 7.92
N SER A 91 -11.61 0.17 6.88
CA SER A 91 -11.81 -0.18 5.47
C SER A 91 -10.79 -1.19 4.92
N GLY A 92 -9.78 -1.57 5.71
CA GLY A 92 -8.72 -2.49 5.32
C GLY A 92 -7.77 -1.92 4.27
N MET A 93 -7.73 -0.61 4.08
CA MET A 93 -6.80 0.08 3.17
C MET A 93 -5.38 0.18 3.74
N ILE A 94 -5.27 0.21 5.06
CA ILE A 94 -3.99 0.10 5.77
C ILE A 94 -4.09 -0.90 6.91
N ARG A 95 -2.94 -1.44 7.32
CA ARG A 95 -2.77 -2.23 8.54
C ARG A 95 -1.67 -1.63 9.40
N SER A 96 -1.72 -1.87 10.70
CA SER A 96 -0.68 -1.44 11.65
C SER A 96 -0.74 -2.33 12.88
N ARG A 97 0.32 -3.11 13.07
CA ARG A 97 0.51 -3.97 14.26
C ARG A 97 1.47 -3.37 15.28
N TYR A 98 2.31 -2.45 14.84
CA TYR A 98 3.23 -1.68 15.67
C TYR A 98 2.87 -0.20 15.58
N SER A 99 3.14 0.53 16.67
CA SER A 99 2.99 1.98 16.68
C SER A 99 3.85 2.61 15.58
N LYS A 100 3.31 3.62 14.89
CA LYS A 100 4.03 4.37 13.82
C LYS A 100 4.46 3.54 12.59
N VAL A 101 4.05 2.27 12.47
CA VAL A 101 4.31 1.44 11.27
C VAL A 101 3.00 1.07 10.60
N TYR A 102 2.88 1.40 9.32
CA TYR A 102 1.71 1.16 8.50
C TYR A 102 2.08 0.33 7.26
N GLU A 103 1.19 -0.56 6.88
CA GLU A 103 1.28 -1.32 5.64
C GLU A 103 0.11 -0.91 4.76
N ILE A 104 0.39 -0.50 3.52
CA ILE A 104 -0.65 -0.19 2.54
C ILE A 104 -1.14 -1.49 1.93
N ASN A 105 -2.46 -1.61 1.78
CA ASN A 105 -3.04 -2.79 1.16
C ASN A 105 -2.63 -2.88 -0.33
N PRO A 106 -1.91 -3.94 -0.75
CA PRO A 106 -1.48 -4.10 -2.14
C PRO A 106 -2.61 -4.40 -3.11
N ASP A 107 -3.82 -4.71 -2.62
CA ASP A 107 -5.04 -4.82 -3.43
C ASP A 107 -5.62 -3.44 -3.77
N GLY A 108 -5.17 -2.37 -3.10
CA GLY A 108 -5.55 -0.98 -3.38
C GLY A 108 -4.48 -0.27 -4.21
N PHE A 109 -3.25 -0.26 -3.70
CA PHE A 109 -2.12 0.40 -4.36
C PHE A 109 -0.83 -0.39 -4.19
N TRP A 110 0.00 -0.39 -5.23
CA TRP A 110 1.36 -0.93 -5.22
C TRP A 110 2.34 0.11 -5.78
N LYS A 111 3.55 0.20 -5.24
CA LYS A 111 4.61 1.10 -5.72
C LYS A 111 5.87 0.31 -5.92
N GLY A 112 6.53 0.56 -7.05
CA GLY A 112 7.74 -0.17 -7.42
C GLY A 112 7.53 -1.01 -8.67
N LYS A 113 8.52 -1.86 -8.95
CA LYS A 113 8.48 -2.68 -10.16
C LYS A 113 7.52 -3.85 -9.99
N ARG A 114 6.99 -4.37 -11.10
CA ARG A 114 6.00 -5.46 -11.09
C ARG A 114 6.58 -6.74 -10.49
N GLU A 115 7.82 -7.07 -10.86
CA GLU A 115 8.54 -8.26 -10.40
C GLU A 115 8.82 -8.27 -8.89
N LEU A 116 8.91 -7.10 -8.26
CA LEU A 116 9.16 -6.99 -6.82
C LEU A 116 7.88 -7.20 -5.99
N ARG A 117 6.71 -7.10 -6.61
CA ARG A 117 5.42 -7.29 -5.93
C ARG A 117 5.28 -8.70 -5.39
N ASP A 118 5.77 -9.70 -6.14
CA ASP A 118 5.67 -11.10 -5.74
C ASP A 118 6.66 -11.44 -4.62
N THR A 119 7.72 -10.66 -4.42
CA THR A 119 8.66 -10.84 -3.31
C THR A 119 8.43 -9.87 -2.14
N ALA A 120 7.38 -9.04 -2.24
CA ALA A 120 7.10 -7.98 -1.29
C ALA A 120 6.61 -8.51 0.06
N LEU A 121 6.95 -7.78 1.12
CA LEU A 121 6.83 -8.20 2.51
C LEU A 121 5.77 -7.39 3.26
N PHE A 122 4.74 -8.08 3.75
CA PHE A 122 3.55 -7.52 4.41
C PHE A 122 3.37 -8.09 5.81
N PHE A 123 2.69 -7.49 6.78
CA PHE A 123 2.50 -8.14 8.09
C PHE A 123 1.69 -9.45 7.99
N ALA A 124 2.22 -10.55 8.55
CA ALA A 124 1.48 -11.80 8.73
C ALA A 124 0.39 -11.68 9.81
N GLU A 125 -0.59 -12.58 9.80
CA GLU A 125 -1.80 -12.47 10.64
C GLU A 125 -1.60 -12.68 12.16
N SER A 126 -0.44 -13.14 12.61
CA SER A 126 -0.27 -13.52 14.02
C SER A 126 -0.18 -12.32 14.98
N ASN A 127 -1.09 -12.25 15.94
CA ASN A 127 -1.20 -11.21 17.00
C ASN A 127 -0.08 -11.23 18.07
N ARG A 128 0.95 -12.07 17.96
CA ARG A 128 1.93 -12.31 19.04
C ARG A 128 3.35 -12.59 18.54
N ALA A 129 3.97 -11.67 17.83
CA ALA A 129 5.40 -11.82 17.54
C ALA A 129 6.17 -10.59 18.01
N ARG A 130 7.15 -10.81 18.88
CA ARG A 130 8.22 -9.82 19.19
C ARG A 130 9.03 -9.44 17.95
N ASN A 131 8.87 -10.21 16.88
CA ASN A 131 9.48 -10.01 15.58
C ASN A 131 8.41 -9.71 14.53
N VAL A 132 8.66 -8.76 13.64
CA VAL A 132 7.75 -8.50 12.51
C VAL A 132 7.81 -9.70 11.58
N LYS A 133 6.73 -10.49 11.54
CA LYS A 133 6.56 -11.54 10.52
C LYS A 133 6.06 -10.89 9.25
N TYR A 134 6.81 -11.00 8.18
CA TYR A 134 6.38 -10.57 6.87
C TYR A 134 5.78 -11.74 6.08
N ARG A 135 4.52 -11.66 5.65
CA ARG A 135 3.87 -12.45 4.61
C ARG A 135 4.31 -11.92 3.25
N LEU A 136 4.62 -12.83 2.34
CA LEU A 136 4.74 -12.47 0.94
C LEU A 136 3.35 -12.11 0.37
N ASN A 137 3.31 -11.31 -0.70
CA ASN A 137 2.07 -11.09 -1.46
C ASN A 137 1.37 -12.44 -1.74
N PRO A 138 0.04 -12.60 -1.61
CA PRO A 138 -0.67 -13.82 -2.00
C PRO A 138 -0.39 -14.33 -3.42
N ALA A 139 0.04 -13.45 -4.33
CA ALA A 139 0.46 -13.82 -5.68
C ALA A 139 1.91 -14.35 -5.76
N SER A 140 2.65 -14.34 -4.65
CA SER A 140 4.01 -14.84 -4.55
C SER A 140 4.08 -16.35 -4.68
N VAL A 141 5.07 -16.83 -5.43
CA VAL A 141 5.33 -18.26 -5.64
C VAL A 141 6.12 -18.89 -4.48
N SER A 142 6.79 -18.08 -3.65
CA SER A 142 7.46 -18.56 -2.43
C SER A 142 6.54 -18.44 -1.23
N THR A 143 6.27 -19.55 -0.54
CA THR A 143 5.22 -19.65 0.49
C THR A 143 5.69 -19.28 1.90
N ASP A 144 6.94 -18.85 2.07
CA ASP A 144 7.56 -18.73 3.38
C ASP A 144 7.58 -17.29 3.89
N SER A 145 6.86 -17.04 4.99
CA SER A 145 7.02 -15.81 5.77
C SER A 145 8.38 -15.81 6.45
N PHE A 146 9.11 -14.68 6.45
CA PHE A 146 10.33 -14.55 7.24
C PHE A 146 10.23 -13.44 8.28
N THR A 147 11.14 -13.53 9.24
CA THR A 147 11.19 -12.71 10.46
C THR A 147 12.39 -11.77 10.35
N VAL A 148 12.15 -10.47 10.44
CA VAL A 148 13.22 -9.49 10.65
C VAL A 148 13.15 -9.02 12.11
N PRO A 149 14.25 -9.06 12.88
CA PRO A 149 14.31 -8.38 14.16
C PRO A 149 14.18 -6.88 13.89
N ALA A 150 13.05 -6.30 14.27
CA ALA A 150 12.91 -4.86 14.21
C ALA A 150 13.63 -4.29 15.43
N THR A 151 14.84 -3.77 15.24
CA THR A 151 15.51 -2.91 16.21
C THR A 151 14.76 -1.58 16.22
N PHE A 152 13.79 -1.45 17.12
CA PHE A 152 13.25 -0.15 17.49
C PHE A 152 14.10 0.35 18.66
N GLU A 153 14.72 1.51 18.51
CA GLU A 153 15.24 2.25 19.66
C GLU A 153 14.04 2.54 20.58
N GLU A 154 14.12 2.06 21.82
CA GLU A 154 13.13 2.41 22.85
C GLU A 154 13.29 3.92 23.14
N GLU A 155 12.26 4.72 22.85
CA GLU A 155 12.17 6.09 23.38
C GLU A 155 12.07 5.96 24.91
N THR A 156 13.19 6.17 25.61
CA THR A 156 13.31 6.28 27.07
C THR A 156 12.54 7.47 27.63
#